data_AF-A0A7V8LL49-F1
#
_entry.id   AF-A0A7V8LL49-F1
#
_cell.length_a   1.000
_cell.length_b   1.000
_cell.length_c   1.000
_cell.angle_alpha   90.00
_cell.angle_beta   90.00
_cell.angle_gamma   90.00
#
_symmetry.space_group_name_H-M   'P 1'
#
loop_
_entity.id
_entity.type
_entity.pdbx_description
1 polymer ?
#
loop_
_entity_poly.entity_id
_entity_poly.type
_entity_poly.pdbx_seq_one_letter_code
_entity_poly.pdbx_strand_id
1 'polypeptide(L)' 'MNDDEDNTCTWCGNPIGNDGGWMTQNLAGWFCCKGCAYRDSRANGWISDANHARNIAEGWVPEGAL' A
#
# COMPACT_ATOMS: atom_id res chain seq x y z
N MET A 1 6.28 24.29 -13.05
CA MET A 1 7.26 24.05 -11.97
C MET A 1 6.59 24.54 -10.70
N ASN A 2 6.06 23.71 -9.81
CA ASN A 2 6.08 22.26 -9.67
C ASN A 2 4.69 21.88 -9.16
N ASP A 3 4.08 20.85 -9.73
CA ASP A 3 2.98 20.15 -9.09
C ASP A 3 3.56 19.29 -7.95
N ASP A 4 4.16 19.96 -6.96
CA ASP A 4 4.47 19.41 -5.65
C ASP A 4 3.13 19.23 -4.92
N GLU A 5 2.25 18.38 -5.47
CA GLU A 5 1.19 17.79 -4.66
C GLU A 5 1.92 17.07 -3.52
N ASP A 6 1.69 17.54 -2.30
CA ASP A 6 2.13 16.97 -1.03
C ASP A 6 1.66 15.51 -0.92
N ASN A 7 2.26 14.63 -1.72
CA ASN A 7 1.99 13.21 -1.72
C ASN A 7 2.70 12.66 -0.50
N THR A 8 2.12 12.88 0.67
CA THR A 8 2.54 12.25 1.90
C THR A 8 1.89 10.88 1.99
N CYS A 9 2.62 9.91 2.53
CA CYS A 9 2.08 8.59 2.74
C CYS A 9 0.96 8.66 3.78
N THR A 10 -0.24 8.23 3.39
CA THR A 10 -1.43 8.20 4.24
C THR A 10 -1.20 7.43 5.55
N TRP A 11 -0.35 6.39 5.51
CA TRP A 11 -0.07 5.55 6.67
C TRP A 11 1.02 6.11 7.61
N CYS A 12 2.16 6.55 7.07
CA CYS A 12 3.34 6.92 7.88
C CYS A 12 3.71 8.41 7.83
N GLY A 13 3.02 9.21 7.02
CA GLY A 13 3.27 10.65 6.85
C GLY A 13 4.54 11.00 6.08
N ASN A 14 5.35 10.02 5.68
CA ASN A 14 6.58 10.27 4.93
C ASN A 14 6.28 10.79 3.53
N PRO A 15 7.10 11.70 2.98
CA PRO A 15 6.96 12.13 1.60
C PRO A 15 7.12 10.93 0.65
N ILE A 16 6.24 10.86 -0.33
CA ILE A 16 6.30 9.88 -1.39
C ILE A 16 7.33 10.40 -2.38
N GLY A 17 8.46 9.70 -2.45
CA GLY A 17 9.53 10.05 -3.36
C GLY A 17 9.10 10.00 -4.84
N ASN A 18 9.93 10.61 -5.68
CA ASN A 18 9.70 10.72 -7.13
C ASN A 18 9.67 9.35 -7.86
N ASP A 19 9.99 8.25 -7.17
CA ASP A 19 9.91 6.87 -7.68
C ASP A 19 8.47 6.32 -7.79
N GLY A 20 7.47 7.16 -7.51
CA GLY A 20 6.07 6.86 -7.70
C GLY A 20 5.42 6.26 -6.45
N GLY A 21 4.39 6.93 -5.97
CA GLY A 21 3.53 6.39 -4.92
C GLY A 21 2.77 5.16 -5.40
N TRP A 22 2.60 4.19 -4.52
CA TRP A 22 1.67 3.10 -4.74
C TRP A 22 0.27 3.65 -4.45
N MET A 23 -0.47 3.98 -5.51
CA MET A 23 -1.90 4.24 -5.40
C MET A 23 -2.61 2.89 -5.43
N THR A 24 -3.27 2.53 -4.33
CA THR A 24 -4.13 1.36 -4.32
C THR A 24 -5.55 1.81 -4.61
N GLN A 25 -6.18 1.30 -5.68
CA GLN A 25 -7.54 1.72 -6.08
C GLN A 25 -8.58 1.61 -4.95
N ASN A 26 -8.34 0.74 -3.97
CA ASN A 26 -9.28 0.47 -2.88
C ASN A 26 -9.09 1.36 -1.65
N LEU A 27 -7.96 2.07 -1.54
CA LEU A 27 -7.69 2.99 -0.45
C LEU A 27 -7.55 4.37 -1.07
N ALA A 28 -8.44 5.29 -0.70
CA ALA A 28 -8.46 6.67 -1.20
C ALA A 28 -7.27 7.49 -0.66
N GLY A 29 -6.04 6.98 -0.81
CA GLY A 29 -4.82 7.51 -0.24
C GLY A 29 -3.58 7.04 -1.00
N TRP A 30 -2.53 7.83 -0.88
CA TRP A 30 -1.23 7.54 -1.47
C TRP A 30 -0.30 6.86 -0.46
N PHE A 31 0.50 5.89 -0.92
CA PHE A 31 1.41 5.13 -0.05
C PHE A 31 2.85 5.11 -0.59
N CYS A 32 3.82 5.33 0.30
CA CYS A 32 5.24 5.34 -0.07
C CYS A 32 5.80 3.93 -0.36
N CYS A 33 5.11 2.87 0.07
CA CYS A 33 5.50 1.48 -0.20
C CYS A 33 4.29 0.54 -0.06
N LYS A 34 4.39 -0.65 -0.66
CA LYS A 34 3.34 -1.69 -0.58
C LYS A 34 2.99 -2.07 0.87
N GLY A 35 3.99 -2.15 1.75
CA GLY A 35 3.77 -2.44 3.17
C GLY A 35 2.94 -1.38 3.91
N CYS A 36 3.01 -0.10 3.52
CA CYS A 36 2.14 0.94 4.08
C CYS A 36 0.70 0.77 3.58
N ALA A 37 0.52 0.49 2.28
CA ALA A 37 -0.80 0.22 1.69
C ALA A 37 -1.45 -1.04 2.31
N TYR A 38 -0.66 -2.09 2.55
CA TYR A 38 -1.14 -3.31 3.21
C TYR A 38 -1.59 -3.06 4.64
N ARG A 39 -0.79 -2.34 5.43
CA ARG A 39 -1.12 -2.00 6.82
C ARG A 39 -2.40 -1.19 6.93
N ASP A 40 -2.57 -0.22 6.04
CA ASP A 40 -3.78 0.58 5.98
C ASP A 40 -5.00 -0.26 5.53
N SER A 41 -4.83 -1.10 4.52
CA SER A 41 -5.88 -2.02 4.05
C SER A 41 -6.32 -2.98 5.15
N ARG A 42 -5.37 -3.44 5.95
CA ARG A 42 -5.60 -4.30 7.13
C ARG A 42 -6.30 -3.52 8.25
N ALA A 43 -5.87 -2.30 8.55
CA ALA A 43 -6.48 -1.47 9.59
C ALA A 43 -7.94 -1.14 9.28
N ASN A 44 -8.26 -0.95 8.00
CA ASN A 44 -9.62 -0.71 7.53
C ASN A 44 -10.44 -2.00 7.27
N GLY A 45 -9.86 -3.19 7.48
CA GLY A 45 -10.57 -4.47 7.40
C GLY A 45 -10.83 -5.01 6.00
N TRP A 46 -10.22 -4.45 4.96
CA TRP A 46 -10.37 -4.91 3.57
C TRP A 46 -9.62 -6.21 3.29
N ILE A 47 -8.56 -6.46 4.06
CA ILE A 47 -7.69 -7.63 3.91
C ILE A 47 -7.28 -8.12 5.29
N SER A 48 -7.24 -9.44 5.43
CA SER A 48 -6.77 -10.14 6.61
C SER A 48 -5.47 -10.88 6.31
N ASP A 49 -4.64 -11.10 7.34
CA ASP A 49 -3.41 -11.89 7.20
C ASP A 49 -3.71 -13.32 6.70
N ALA A 50 -4.87 -13.87 7.07
CA ALA A 50 -5.32 -15.18 6.58
C ALA A 50 -5.62 -15.18 5.07
N ASN A 51 -6.28 -14.14 4.55
CA ASN A 51 -6.52 -14.01 3.12
C ASN A 51 -5.21 -13.73 2.36
N HIS A 52 -4.31 -12.92 2.91
CA HIS A 52 -2.99 -12.69 2.30
C HIS A 52 -2.19 -13.99 2.23
N ALA A 53 -2.09 -14.72 3.34
CA ALA A 53 -1.38 -16.00 3.37
C ALA A 53 -1.98 -17.02 2.39
N ARG A 54 -3.32 -17.08 2.27
CA ARG A 54 -3.98 -17.93 1.27
C ARG A 54 -3.63 -17.50 -0.15
N ASN A 55 -3.64 -16.20 -0.45
CA ASN A 55 -3.31 -15.69 -1.78
C ASN A 55 -1.84 -15.95 -2.16
N ILE A 56 -0.92 -15.93 -1.19
CA ILE A 56 0.47 -16.36 -1.39
C ILE A 56 0.53 -17.87 -1.68
N ALA A 57 -0.14 -18.68 -0.86
CA ALA A 57 -0.17 -20.14 -1.02
C ALA A 57 -0.78 -20.60 -2.35
N GLU A 58 -1.78 -19.86 -2.84
CA GLU A 58 -2.42 -20.09 -4.14
C GLU A 58 -1.63 -19.48 -5.32
N GLY A 59 -0.55 -18.74 -5.05
CA GLY A 59 0.32 -18.15 -6.08
C GLY A 59 -0.25 -16.90 -6.76
N TRP A 60 -1.33 -16.32 -6.26
CA TRP A 60 -1.87 -15.04 -6.74
C TRP A 60 -0.98 -13.86 -6.38
N VAL A 61 -0.22 -14.00 -5.29
CA VAL A 61 0.69 -12.99 -4.78
C VAL A 61 2.07 -13.64 -4.60
N PRO A 62 3.17 -13.03 -5.09
CA PRO A 62 4.49 -13.61 -4.96
C PRO A 62 4.92 -13.72 -3.49
N GLU A 63 5.66 -14.78 -3.17
CA GLU A 63 6.25 -14.96 -1.83
C GLU A 63 7.12 -13.76 -1.46
N GLY A 64 6.91 -13.21 -0.26
CA GLY A 64 7.60 -12.01 0.22
C GLY A 64 6.96 -10.68 -0.20
N ALA A 65 5.83 -10.69 -0.90
CA ALA A 65 5.02 -9.49 -1.04
C ALA A 65 4.44 -9.07 0.32
N LEU A 66 4.55 -7.77 0.63
CA LEU A 66 3.97 -7.12 1.79
C LEU A 66 2.88 -6.17 1.33
#